data_AF-A0A957X8T2-F1
#
_entry.id   AF-A0A957X8T2-F1
#
_cell.length_a   1.000
_cell.length_b   1.000
_cell.length_c   1.000
_cell.angle_alpha   90.00
_cell.angle_beta   90.00
_cell.angle_gamma   90.00
#
_symmetry.space_group_name_H-M   'P 1'
#
loop_
_entity.id
_entity.type
_entity.pdbx_description
1 polymer ?
#
loop_
_entity_poly.entity_id
_entity_poly.type
_entity_poly.pdbx_seq_one_letter_code
_entity_poly.pdbx_strand_id
1 'polypeptide(L)'
;MHQQLTVADRTPSGKALYQRLPLPPVPAWSIDPRLLIAVLGALLYHGVLCVYGTYRNTYDAYVHIFFADHWTRGWFDHWDPRWYTGFSLTSYPPLSQQSVAALSMVTGDLRLAFGLVQATAMIVMTIGMYRFAQLWVSKEAAGWAALWLVFSSAMAETIHVFGQLPTTYSLALLLNALPFTYLWIVEGRPSDLAKSWAFTAATTGAHHVTTLFGSVFITAPVVVLALVERFRREMANEPGAHPRFVTGNNWRALVFRRVRRVLGPLVRTAIFGVGTITLLLLVVFPYWAWSKADPIT
;
A
#
# COMPACT_ATOMS: atom_id res chain seq x y z
N MET A 1 14.68 -0.99 78.20
CA MET A 1 13.34 -1.42 77.76
C MET A 1 13.48 -1.88 76.32
N HIS A 2 13.81 -3.17 76.15
CA HIS A 2 13.94 -3.84 74.87
C HIS A 2 12.56 -4.10 74.28
N GLN A 3 12.33 -3.76 73.02
CA GLN A 3 11.38 -4.52 72.22
C GLN A 3 11.84 -4.61 70.77
N GLN A 4 12.28 -5.81 70.45
CA GLN A 4 12.55 -6.33 69.12
C GLN A 4 11.28 -6.22 68.27
N LEU A 5 11.41 -5.72 67.03
CA LEU A 5 10.42 -5.99 66.00
C LEU A 5 10.94 -7.12 65.12
N THR A 6 10.17 -8.19 65.19
CA THR A 6 10.30 -9.51 64.59
C THR A 6 10.30 -9.48 63.07
N VAL A 7 11.26 -10.18 62.48
CA VAL A 7 11.22 -10.63 61.08
C VAL A 7 10.14 -11.71 61.00
N ALA A 8 9.00 -11.36 60.41
CA ALA A 8 7.93 -12.31 60.11
C ALA A 8 8.13 -12.83 58.68
N ASP A 9 8.60 -14.08 58.62
CA ASP A 9 8.46 -14.96 57.47
C ASP A 9 6.98 -15.06 57.09
N ARG A 10 6.65 -14.57 55.89
CA ARG A 10 5.34 -14.78 55.25
C ARG A 10 5.58 -14.96 53.77
N THR A 11 5.60 -16.22 53.33
CA THR A 11 5.17 -16.58 51.98
C THR A 11 3.65 -16.40 51.88
N PRO A 12 3.13 -15.62 50.92
CA PRO A 12 1.79 -15.81 50.41
C PRO A 12 1.90 -16.31 48.97
N SER A 13 1.49 -17.56 48.78
CA SER A 13 0.98 -18.08 47.52
C SER A 13 -0.14 -17.15 47.02
N GLY A 14 0.19 -16.19 46.18
CA GLY A 14 -0.75 -15.22 45.63
C GLY A 14 -0.59 -15.18 44.13
N LYS A 15 -1.32 -16.05 43.41
CA LYS A 15 -1.62 -15.86 41.99
C LYS A 15 -2.28 -14.50 41.86
N ALA A 16 -1.51 -13.47 41.52
CA ALA A 16 -2.03 -12.20 41.05
C ALA A 16 -2.73 -12.48 39.71
N LEU A 17 -4.00 -12.87 39.79
CA LEU A 17 -4.95 -12.82 38.71
C LEU A 17 -5.01 -11.35 38.26
N TYR A 18 -4.28 -11.02 37.20
CA TYR A 18 -4.61 -9.90 36.34
C TYR A 18 -6.02 -10.18 35.78
N GLN A 19 -7.05 -9.86 36.55
CA GLN A 19 -8.39 -9.64 36.01
C GLN A 19 -8.23 -8.50 35.00
N ARG A 20 -8.18 -8.86 33.71
CA ARG A 20 -8.32 -7.88 32.64
C ARG A 20 -9.63 -7.16 32.90
N LEU A 21 -9.56 -5.85 33.14
CA LEU A 21 -10.72 -4.98 33.06
C LEU A 21 -11.45 -5.33 31.75
N PRO A 22 -12.79 -5.49 31.78
CA PRO A 22 -13.54 -5.70 30.55
C PRO A 22 -13.16 -4.59 29.58
N LEU A 23 -12.74 -4.97 28.37
CA LEU A 23 -12.43 -4.00 27.32
C LEU A 23 -13.66 -3.10 27.19
N PRO A 24 -13.48 -1.76 27.16
CA PRO A 24 -14.60 -0.86 26.91
C PRO A 24 -15.32 -1.33 25.63
N PRO A 25 -16.65 -1.25 25.58
CA PRO A 25 -17.42 -1.70 24.42
C PRO A 25 -16.80 -1.10 23.16
N VAL A 26 -16.46 -1.96 22.20
CA VAL A 26 -15.91 -1.55 20.91
C VAL A 26 -16.94 -0.60 20.29
N PRO A 27 -16.62 0.69 20.09
CA PRO A 27 -17.57 1.60 19.47
C PRO A 27 -17.93 1.04 18.10
N ALA A 28 -19.23 1.02 17.79
CA ALA A 28 -19.73 0.78 16.44
C ALA A 28 -18.86 1.54 15.45
N TRP A 29 -18.49 0.88 14.34
CA TRP A 29 -17.66 1.36 13.22
C TRP A 29 -17.74 2.88 12.98
N SER A 30 -17.03 3.66 13.79
CA SER A 30 -16.99 5.10 13.65
C SER A 30 -15.91 5.41 12.63
N ILE A 31 -16.35 5.89 11.47
CA ILE A 31 -15.44 6.45 10.47
C ILE A 31 -14.68 7.58 11.17
N ASP A 32 -13.35 7.55 11.10
CA ASP A 32 -12.55 8.63 11.67
C ASP A 32 -12.93 9.94 10.95
N PRO A 33 -13.42 10.97 11.67
CA PRO A 33 -13.83 12.21 11.04
C PRO A 33 -12.70 12.87 10.25
N ARG A 34 -11.44 12.66 10.65
CA ARG A 34 -10.27 13.20 9.91
C ARG A 34 -10.11 12.56 8.55
N LEU A 35 -10.36 11.24 8.44
CA LEU A 35 -10.36 10.56 7.14
C LEU A 35 -11.48 11.10 6.26
N LEU A 36 -12.68 11.32 6.82
CA LEU A 36 -13.78 11.90 6.07
C LEU A 36 -13.42 13.30 5.55
N ILE A 37 -12.85 14.15 6.41
CA ILE A 37 -12.38 15.49 6.01
C ILE A 37 -11.28 15.39 4.95
N ALA A 38 -10.34 14.45 5.06
CA ALA A 38 -9.29 14.25 4.06
C ALA A 38 -9.86 13.83 2.71
N VAL A 39 -10.79 12.87 2.68
CA VAL A 39 -11.45 12.43 1.44
C VAL A 39 -12.27 13.56 0.82
N LEU A 40 -13.01 14.33 1.62
CA LEU A 40 -13.71 15.53 1.15
C LEU A 40 -12.73 16.58 0.66
N GLY A 41 -11.59 16.77 1.31
CA GLY A 41 -10.50 17.63 0.85
C GLY A 41 -9.94 17.19 -0.49
N ALA A 42 -9.65 15.90 -0.68
CA ALA A 42 -9.19 15.35 -1.94
C ALA A 42 -10.20 15.61 -3.08
N LEU A 43 -11.49 15.42 -2.80
CA LEU A 43 -12.56 15.68 -3.76
C LEU A 43 -12.73 17.19 -4.06
N LEU A 44 -12.84 18.02 -3.03
CA LEU A 44 -13.17 19.44 -3.17
C LEU A 44 -11.98 20.30 -3.62
N TYR A 45 -10.76 19.94 -3.22
CA TYR A 45 -9.55 20.63 -3.64
C TYR A 45 -9.06 20.07 -4.98
N HIS A 46 -8.49 18.86 -4.98
CA HIS A 46 -7.93 18.29 -6.20
C HIS A 46 -8.99 17.95 -7.25
N GLY A 47 -10.14 17.39 -6.84
CA GLY A 47 -11.20 17.01 -7.77
C GLY A 47 -11.80 18.21 -8.50
N VAL A 48 -12.17 19.27 -7.79
CA VAL A 48 -12.68 20.51 -8.42
C VAL A 48 -11.63 21.14 -9.33
N LEU A 49 -10.36 21.21 -8.91
CA LEU A 49 -9.28 21.74 -9.76
C LEU A 49 -9.03 20.88 -11.01
N CYS A 50 -9.17 19.56 -10.90
CA CYS A 50 -9.08 18.65 -12.05
C CYS A 50 -10.24 18.88 -13.03
N VAL A 51 -11.47 19.00 -12.54
CA VAL A 51 -12.66 19.28 -13.38
C VAL A 51 -12.59 20.67 -14.00
N TYR A 52 -12.13 21.67 -13.26
CA TYR A 52 -11.90 23.03 -13.76
C TYR A 52 -10.87 23.07 -14.91
N GLY A 53 -9.95 22.10 -14.95
CA GLY A 53 -9.00 21.95 -16.06
C GLY A 53 -7.60 22.46 -15.75
N THR A 54 -7.17 22.46 -14.49
CA THR A 54 -5.78 22.81 -14.11
C THR A 54 -4.73 21.96 -14.84
N TYR A 55 -5.07 20.71 -15.21
CA TYR A 55 -4.21 19.84 -16.01
C TYR A 55 -3.81 20.41 -17.37
N ARG A 56 -4.51 21.44 -17.88
CA ARG A 56 -4.22 22.00 -19.22
C ARG A 56 -2.88 22.72 -19.30
N ASN A 57 -2.32 23.13 -18.17
CA ASN A 57 -1.04 23.83 -18.10
C ASN A 57 0.06 22.95 -17.49
N THR A 58 -0.17 21.63 -17.39
CA THR A 58 0.82 20.72 -16.82
C THR A 58 1.72 20.12 -17.88
N TYR A 59 2.86 19.61 -17.44
CA TYR A 59 3.88 19.06 -18.31
C TYR A 59 3.41 17.80 -19.07
N ASP A 60 2.81 16.80 -18.38
CA ASP A 60 2.55 15.47 -18.96
C ASP A 60 1.07 15.13 -19.24
N ALA A 61 0.10 15.94 -18.79
CA ALA A 61 -1.31 15.54 -18.88
C ALA A 61 -1.77 15.27 -20.32
N TYR A 62 -1.35 16.10 -21.29
CA TYR A 62 -1.72 15.89 -22.68
C TYR A 62 -1.08 14.65 -23.32
N VAL A 63 0.08 14.21 -22.83
CA VAL A 63 0.69 12.94 -23.24
C VAL A 63 -0.20 11.78 -22.81
N HIS A 64 -0.67 11.79 -21.57
CA HIS A 64 -1.56 10.76 -21.06
C HIS A 64 -2.95 10.77 -21.70
N ILE A 65 -3.49 11.96 -22.01
CA ILE A 65 -4.74 12.10 -22.77
C ILE A 65 -4.58 11.57 -24.20
N PHE A 66 -3.44 11.85 -24.84
CA PHE A 66 -3.13 11.32 -26.17
C PHE A 66 -3.02 9.79 -26.18
N PHE A 67 -2.34 9.20 -25.20
CA PHE A 67 -2.30 7.74 -25.05
C PHE A 67 -3.69 7.16 -24.74
N ALA A 68 -4.52 7.84 -23.96
CA ALA A 68 -5.90 7.41 -23.74
C ALA A 68 -6.72 7.41 -25.05
N ASP A 69 -6.54 8.41 -25.91
CA ASP A 69 -7.17 8.47 -27.24
C ASP A 69 -6.72 7.35 -28.19
N HIS A 70 -5.53 6.77 -27.99
CA HIS A 70 -5.17 5.55 -28.70
C HIS A 70 -6.10 4.39 -28.31
N TRP A 71 -6.25 4.16 -27.01
CA TRP A 71 -7.04 3.03 -26.48
C TRP A 71 -8.53 3.14 -26.81
N THR A 72 -9.08 4.34 -27.08
CA THR A 72 -10.47 4.50 -27.54
C THR A 72 -10.68 4.01 -28.98
N ARG A 73 -9.63 4.03 -29.82
CA ARG A 73 -9.68 3.62 -31.23
C ARG A 73 -9.29 2.16 -31.42
N GLY A 74 -8.37 1.66 -30.60
CA GLY A 74 -7.91 0.27 -30.65
C GLY A 74 -7.39 -0.19 -29.30
N TRP A 75 -8.17 -1.01 -28.58
CA TRP A 75 -7.77 -1.47 -27.24
C TRP A 75 -6.59 -2.47 -27.24
N PHE A 76 -6.44 -3.20 -28.35
CA PHE A 76 -5.38 -4.19 -28.55
C PHE A 76 -4.40 -3.77 -29.65
N ASP A 77 -4.54 -2.54 -30.16
CA ASP A 77 -3.49 -1.94 -30.98
C ASP A 77 -2.38 -1.47 -30.03
N HIS A 78 -1.14 -1.59 -30.48
CA HIS A 78 0.04 -1.29 -29.69
C HIS A 78 0.90 -0.20 -30.35
N TRP A 79 0.47 0.33 -31.50
CA TRP A 79 1.23 1.28 -32.29
C TRP A 79 0.41 2.53 -32.62
N ASP A 80 0.89 3.71 -32.22
CA ASP A 80 0.29 4.98 -32.66
C ASP A 80 1.18 5.68 -33.68
N PRO A 81 0.75 5.84 -34.94
CA PRO A 81 1.54 6.53 -35.95
C PRO A 81 1.59 8.06 -35.75
N ARG A 82 0.80 8.62 -34.82
CA ARG A 82 0.67 10.07 -34.61
C ARG A 82 1.71 10.63 -33.64
N TRP A 83 2.51 9.76 -33.00
CA TRP A 83 3.59 10.16 -32.10
C TRP A 83 4.93 10.14 -32.85
N TYR A 84 5.39 11.31 -33.29
CA TYR A 84 6.56 11.46 -34.18
C TYR A 84 6.48 10.57 -35.43
N THR A 85 7.39 9.61 -35.61
CA THR A 85 7.39 8.61 -36.69
C THR A 85 6.63 7.32 -36.34
N GLY A 86 5.98 7.32 -35.17
CA GLY A 86 5.19 6.25 -34.60
C GLY A 86 5.78 5.72 -33.29
N PHE A 87 4.92 5.28 -32.38
CA PHE A 87 5.31 4.88 -31.02
C PHE A 87 4.61 3.61 -30.57
N SER A 88 5.37 2.71 -29.96
CA SER A 88 4.80 1.52 -29.32
C SER A 88 4.23 1.87 -27.94
N LEU A 89 2.89 1.88 -27.79
CA LEU A 89 2.26 2.18 -26.50
C LEU A 89 2.52 1.14 -25.43
N THR A 90 2.86 -0.09 -25.80
CA THR A 90 3.28 -1.12 -24.84
C THR A 90 4.63 -0.79 -24.19
N SER A 91 5.39 0.15 -24.77
CA SER A 91 6.57 0.75 -24.13
C SER A 91 6.20 1.72 -22.98
N TYR A 92 4.91 1.90 -22.67
CA TYR A 92 4.43 2.66 -21.52
C TYR A 92 3.36 1.84 -20.75
N PRO A 93 3.42 1.72 -19.41
CA PRO A 93 2.39 0.99 -18.65
C PRO A 93 0.99 1.58 -18.89
N PRO A 94 0.04 0.81 -19.46
CA PRO A 94 -1.13 1.41 -20.08
C PRO A 94 -2.31 1.61 -19.13
N LEU A 95 -2.30 1.02 -17.93
CA LEU A 95 -3.52 0.88 -17.12
C LEU A 95 -4.17 2.22 -16.77
N SER A 96 -3.38 3.24 -16.45
CA SER A 96 -3.92 4.56 -16.08
C SER A 96 -4.58 5.25 -17.28
N GLN A 97 -3.98 5.16 -18.47
CA GLN A 97 -4.50 5.72 -19.72
C GLN A 97 -5.69 4.91 -20.23
N GLN A 98 -5.64 3.59 -20.12
CA GLN A 98 -6.78 2.70 -20.39
C GLN A 98 -7.97 3.03 -19.47
N SER A 99 -7.72 3.37 -18.20
CA SER A 99 -8.78 3.81 -17.29
C SER A 99 -9.42 5.12 -17.76
N VAL A 100 -8.61 6.06 -18.28
CA VAL A 100 -9.11 7.31 -18.90
C VAL A 100 -9.92 7.00 -20.16
N ALA A 101 -9.42 6.13 -21.04
CA ALA A 101 -10.10 5.72 -22.26
C ALA A 101 -11.45 5.07 -21.97
N ALA A 102 -11.49 4.11 -21.03
CA ALA A 102 -12.72 3.44 -20.61
C ALA A 102 -13.74 4.43 -20.04
N LEU A 103 -13.31 5.36 -19.18
CA LEU A 103 -14.21 6.37 -18.64
C LEU A 103 -14.69 7.36 -19.72
N SER A 104 -13.84 7.67 -20.70
CA SER A 104 -14.20 8.55 -21.81
C SER A 104 -15.32 7.99 -22.70
N MET A 105 -15.45 6.67 -22.78
CA MET A 105 -16.57 6.03 -23.47
C MET A 105 -17.92 6.33 -22.80
N VAL A 106 -17.91 6.64 -21.49
CA VAL A 106 -19.11 7.00 -20.73
C VAL A 106 -19.34 8.51 -20.75
N THR A 107 -18.27 9.31 -20.60
CA THR A 107 -18.39 10.78 -20.54
C THR A 107 -18.50 11.45 -21.90
N GLY A 108 -18.04 10.78 -22.97
CA GLY A 108 -17.89 11.38 -24.30
C GLY A 108 -16.74 12.37 -24.42
N ASP A 109 -15.91 12.55 -23.38
CA ASP A 109 -14.83 13.54 -23.33
C ASP A 109 -13.61 12.97 -22.59
N LEU A 110 -12.51 12.81 -23.32
CA LEU A 110 -11.21 12.33 -22.82
C LEU A 110 -10.58 13.26 -21.79
N ARG A 111 -10.73 14.57 -21.93
CA ARG A 111 -10.14 15.56 -21.02
C ARG A 111 -10.89 15.57 -19.69
N LEU A 112 -12.22 15.48 -19.74
CA LEU A 112 -13.03 15.29 -18.55
C LEU A 112 -12.71 13.94 -17.88
N ALA A 113 -12.63 12.86 -18.66
CA ALA A 113 -12.26 11.55 -18.15
C ALA A 113 -10.89 11.55 -17.46
N PHE A 114 -9.88 12.22 -18.03
CA PHE A 114 -8.58 12.39 -17.40
C PHE A 114 -8.70 13.06 -16.03
N GLY A 115 -9.40 14.20 -15.95
CA GLY A 115 -9.61 14.91 -14.70
C GLY A 115 -10.33 14.05 -13.64
N LEU A 116 -11.33 13.27 -14.04
CA LEU A 116 -12.07 12.38 -13.14
C LEU A 116 -11.24 11.20 -12.66
N VAL A 117 -10.43 10.56 -13.53
CA VAL A 117 -9.53 9.47 -13.14
C VAL A 117 -8.43 10.00 -12.21
N GLN A 118 -7.85 11.17 -12.50
CA GLN A 118 -6.85 11.82 -11.65
C GLN A 118 -7.42 12.16 -10.25
N ALA A 119 -8.65 12.69 -10.19
CA ALA A 119 -9.35 12.97 -8.95
C ALA A 119 -9.65 11.68 -8.15
N THR A 120 -10.07 10.63 -8.84
CA THR A 120 -10.34 9.31 -8.24
C THR A 120 -9.07 8.70 -7.67
N ALA A 121 -7.96 8.77 -8.40
CA ALA A 121 -6.65 8.33 -7.91
C ALA A 121 -6.28 9.05 -6.61
N MET A 122 -6.50 10.36 -6.53
CA MET A 122 -6.22 11.14 -5.33
C MET A 122 -7.07 10.71 -4.12
N ILE A 123 -8.37 10.44 -4.34
CA ILE A 123 -9.27 9.95 -3.29
C ILE A 123 -8.82 8.56 -2.81
N VAL A 124 -8.57 7.63 -3.73
CA VAL A 124 -8.12 6.26 -3.41
C VAL A 124 -6.78 6.28 -2.70
N MET A 125 -5.86 7.17 -3.10
CA MET A 125 -4.57 7.37 -2.45
C MET A 125 -4.72 7.91 -1.03
N THR A 126 -5.65 8.83 -0.80
CA THR A 126 -5.96 9.36 0.53
C THR A 126 -6.41 8.25 1.48
N ILE A 127 -7.30 7.37 1.01
CA ILE A 127 -7.74 6.19 1.76
C ILE A 127 -6.58 5.22 1.99
N GLY A 128 -5.76 5.00 0.97
CA GLY A 128 -4.57 4.15 1.04
C GLY A 128 -3.57 4.64 2.08
N MET A 129 -3.28 5.94 2.10
CA MET A 129 -2.37 6.58 3.06
C MET A 129 -2.86 6.40 4.50
N TYR A 130 -4.16 6.63 4.75
CA TYR A 130 -4.73 6.39 6.08
C TYR A 130 -4.54 4.94 6.52
N ARG A 131 -4.90 3.97 5.67
CA ARG A 131 -4.80 2.53 5.98
C ARG A 131 -3.35 2.08 6.15
N PHE A 132 -2.44 2.60 5.34
CA PHE A 132 -1.01 2.36 5.45
C PHE A 132 -0.45 2.94 6.76
N ALA A 133 -0.75 4.19 7.08
CA ALA A 133 -0.28 4.85 8.30
C ALA A 133 -0.75 4.13 9.57
N GLN A 134 -1.96 3.56 9.56
CA GLN A 134 -2.48 2.74 10.67
C GLN A 134 -1.66 1.49 10.99
N LEU A 135 -0.79 1.03 10.09
CA LEU A 135 0.15 -0.05 10.39
C LEU A 135 1.24 0.41 11.38
N TRP A 136 1.51 1.70 11.44
CA TRP A 136 2.65 2.28 12.16
C TRP A 136 2.23 3.12 13.37
N VAL A 137 1.11 3.84 13.25
CA VAL A 137 0.69 4.86 14.21
C VAL A 137 -0.79 4.70 14.60
N SER A 138 -1.22 5.48 15.59
CA SER A 138 -2.61 5.51 16.04
C SER A 138 -3.56 5.97 14.93
N LYS A 139 -4.86 5.66 15.06
CA LYS A 139 -5.90 6.10 14.11
C LYS A 139 -5.90 7.61 13.90
N GLU A 140 -5.77 8.35 15.00
CA GLU A 140 -5.69 9.82 14.95
C GLU A 140 -4.51 10.31 14.12
N ALA A 141 -3.30 9.80 14.37
CA ALA A 141 -2.11 10.18 13.62
C ALA A 141 -2.22 9.79 12.14
N ALA A 142 -2.83 8.63 11.83
CA ALA A 142 -3.12 8.22 10.46
C ALA A 142 -4.12 9.17 9.76
N GLY A 143 -5.12 9.69 10.50
CA GLY A 143 -6.04 10.71 10.02
C GLY A 143 -5.33 12.00 9.64
N TRP A 144 -4.38 12.45 10.47
CA TRP A 144 -3.52 13.59 10.15
C TRP A 144 -2.61 13.33 8.94
N ALA A 145 -2.04 12.14 8.81
CA ALA A 145 -1.24 11.77 7.64
C ALA A 145 -2.05 11.83 6.33
N ALA A 146 -3.32 11.42 6.36
CA ALA A 146 -4.21 11.54 5.20
C ALA A 146 -4.51 13.00 4.84
N LEU A 147 -4.74 13.87 5.82
CA LEU A 147 -4.93 15.31 5.59
C LEU A 147 -3.66 15.95 5.01
N TRP A 148 -2.49 15.63 5.57
CA TRP A 148 -1.22 16.15 5.08
C TRP A 148 -0.90 15.69 3.66
N LEU A 149 -1.21 14.45 3.30
CA LEU A 149 -1.09 13.99 1.92
C LEU A 149 -1.87 14.90 0.97
N VAL A 150 -3.13 15.18 1.29
CA VAL A 150 -4.04 16.00 0.47
C VAL A 150 -3.54 17.43 0.32
N PHE A 151 -3.08 18.07 1.39
CA PHE A 151 -2.68 19.47 1.35
C PHE A 151 -1.17 19.67 1.15
N SER A 152 -0.43 18.62 0.83
CA SER A 152 1.01 18.72 0.61
C SER A 152 1.34 19.41 -0.72
N SER A 153 2.38 20.24 -0.71
CA SER A 153 2.91 20.86 -1.93
C SER A 153 3.37 19.81 -2.94
N ALA A 154 3.98 18.71 -2.48
CA ALA A 154 4.42 17.62 -3.34
C ALA A 154 3.23 17.03 -4.13
N MET A 155 2.07 16.88 -3.51
CA MET A 155 0.89 16.38 -4.21
C MET A 155 0.30 17.41 -5.17
N ALA A 156 0.21 18.67 -4.73
CA ALA A 156 -0.25 19.76 -5.59
C ALA A 156 0.64 19.91 -6.84
N GLU A 157 1.96 19.81 -6.68
CA GLU A 157 2.94 19.84 -7.77
C GLU A 157 2.78 18.62 -8.69
N THR A 158 2.73 17.41 -8.12
CA THR A 158 2.57 16.16 -8.88
C THR A 158 1.34 16.18 -9.78
N ILE A 159 0.20 16.69 -9.28
CA ILE A 159 -1.07 16.70 -10.00
C ILE A 159 -1.22 17.94 -10.89
N HIS A 160 -1.00 19.14 -10.34
CA HIS A 160 -1.38 20.41 -10.96
C HIS A 160 -0.23 21.18 -11.60
N VAL A 161 1.01 20.71 -11.48
CA VAL A 161 2.17 21.25 -12.21
C VAL A 161 2.69 20.22 -13.21
N PHE A 162 2.89 18.96 -12.79
CA PHE A 162 3.41 17.93 -13.69
C PHE A 162 2.33 17.11 -14.39
N GLY A 163 1.15 16.92 -13.81
CA GLY A 163 0.10 16.10 -14.44
C GLY A 163 0.39 14.60 -14.42
N GLN A 164 1.11 14.12 -13.40
CA GLN A 164 1.65 12.75 -13.27
C GLN A 164 0.58 11.72 -12.88
N LEU A 165 -0.34 11.45 -13.81
CA LEU A 165 -1.41 10.47 -13.58
C LEU A 165 -0.88 9.06 -13.25
N PRO A 166 0.09 8.47 -13.98
CA PRO A 166 0.63 7.14 -13.70
C PRO A 166 1.20 7.00 -12.29
N THR A 167 1.92 8.02 -11.82
CA THR A 167 2.53 8.05 -10.50
C THR A 167 1.47 8.09 -9.39
N THR A 168 0.50 9.00 -9.48
CA THR A 168 -0.56 9.10 -8.47
C THR A 168 -1.49 7.89 -8.47
N TYR A 169 -1.85 7.38 -9.65
CA TYR A 169 -2.68 6.18 -9.81
C TYR A 169 -1.99 4.93 -9.25
N SER A 170 -0.71 4.73 -9.57
CA SER A 170 0.06 3.59 -9.05
C SER A 170 0.28 3.67 -7.53
N LEU A 171 0.61 4.84 -6.98
CA LEU A 171 0.72 5.03 -5.52
C LEU A 171 -0.60 4.77 -4.80
N ALA A 172 -1.72 5.19 -5.38
CA ALA A 172 -3.05 4.92 -4.85
C ALA A 172 -3.30 3.41 -4.68
N LEU A 173 -2.93 2.63 -5.69
CA LEU A 173 -3.06 1.18 -5.69
C LEU A 173 -2.07 0.52 -4.73
N LEU A 174 -0.80 0.93 -4.76
CA LEU A 174 0.26 0.38 -3.91
C LEU A 174 -0.09 0.56 -2.43
N LEU A 175 -0.45 1.77 -2.01
CA LEU A 175 -0.78 2.05 -0.60
C LEU A 175 -1.98 1.22 -0.11
N ASN A 176 -2.94 0.93 -0.98
CA ASN A 176 -4.07 0.06 -0.66
C ASN A 176 -3.73 -1.44 -0.71
N ALA A 177 -2.63 -1.84 -1.35
CA ALA A 177 -2.11 -3.21 -1.33
C ALA A 177 -1.52 -3.58 0.04
N LEU A 178 -0.82 -2.65 0.67
CA LEU A 178 0.04 -2.90 1.84
C LEU A 178 -0.69 -3.49 3.05
N PRO A 179 -1.92 -3.04 3.43
CA PRO A 179 -2.66 -3.68 4.51
C PRO A 179 -2.94 -5.17 4.22
N PHE A 180 -3.21 -5.52 2.96
CA PHE A 180 -3.43 -6.91 2.57
C PHE A 180 -2.13 -7.71 2.56
N THR A 181 -1.01 -7.13 2.12
CA THR A 181 0.33 -7.75 2.24
C THR A 181 0.64 -8.08 3.71
N TYR A 182 0.44 -7.12 4.59
CA TYR A 182 0.64 -7.27 6.02
C TYR A 182 -0.25 -8.39 6.60
N LEU A 183 -1.56 -8.36 6.32
CA LEU A 183 -2.51 -9.36 6.80
C LEU A 183 -2.22 -10.76 6.25
N TRP A 184 -1.79 -10.88 4.99
CA TRP A 184 -1.33 -12.16 4.44
C TRP A 184 -0.17 -12.73 5.26
N ILE A 185 0.86 -11.94 5.56
CA ILE A 185 2.03 -12.43 6.30
C ILE A 185 1.63 -12.83 7.73
N VAL A 186 0.84 -12.00 8.41
CA VAL A 186 0.46 -12.18 9.81
C VAL A 186 -0.58 -13.30 9.99
N GLU A 187 -1.64 -13.30 9.20
CA GLU A 187 -2.81 -14.17 9.36
C GLU A 187 -2.77 -15.36 8.39
N GLY A 188 -2.31 -15.16 7.16
CA GLY A 188 -2.21 -16.22 6.15
C GLY A 188 -3.51 -16.51 5.43
N ARG A 189 -4.45 -15.55 5.36
CA ARG A 189 -5.70 -15.71 4.61
C ARG A 189 -5.42 -15.59 3.11
N PRO A 190 -5.71 -16.61 2.28
CA PRO A 190 -5.43 -16.56 0.84
C PRO A 190 -6.10 -15.39 0.10
N SER A 191 -7.25 -14.92 0.59
CA SER A 191 -7.93 -13.75 0.03
C SER A 191 -7.12 -12.45 0.18
N ASP A 192 -6.31 -12.30 1.24
CA ASP A 192 -5.43 -11.14 1.40
C ASP A 192 -4.23 -11.22 0.46
N LEU A 193 -3.70 -12.43 0.20
CA LEU A 193 -2.68 -12.63 -0.82
C LEU A 193 -3.20 -12.24 -2.20
N ALA A 194 -4.37 -12.75 -2.58
CA ALA A 194 -4.98 -12.48 -3.87
C ALA A 194 -5.23 -10.98 -4.07
N LYS A 195 -5.78 -10.28 -3.06
CA LYS A 195 -5.95 -8.83 -3.09
C LYS A 195 -4.62 -8.10 -3.21
N SER A 196 -3.64 -8.48 -2.38
CA SER A 196 -2.31 -7.86 -2.41
C SER A 196 -1.66 -7.99 -3.79
N TRP A 197 -1.69 -9.17 -4.39
CA TRP A 197 -1.16 -9.39 -5.74
C TRP A 197 -1.94 -8.65 -6.82
N ALA A 198 -3.28 -8.61 -6.74
CA ALA A 198 -4.10 -7.88 -7.69
C ALA A 198 -3.75 -6.38 -7.69
N PHE A 199 -3.65 -5.76 -6.51
CA PHE A 199 -3.23 -4.36 -6.39
C PHE A 199 -1.79 -4.14 -6.84
N THR A 200 -0.87 -5.05 -6.53
CA THR A 200 0.53 -4.95 -6.99
C THR A 200 0.65 -5.08 -8.52
N ALA A 201 -0.08 -6.02 -9.13
CA ALA A 201 -0.13 -6.15 -10.59
C ALA A 201 -0.71 -4.90 -11.25
N ALA A 202 -1.79 -4.35 -10.69
CA ALA A 202 -2.38 -3.10 -11.16
C ALA A 202 -1.42 -1.90 -10.96
N THR A 203 -0.67 -1.86 -9.86
CA THR A 203 0.39 -0.85 -9.63
C THR A 203 1.42 -0.93 -10.75
N THR A 204 1.88 -2.13 -11.11
CA THR A 204 2.84 -2.32 -12.21
C THR A 204 2.27 -1.90 -13.56
N GLY A 205 1.02 -2.26 -13.83
CA GLY A 205 0.33 -1.90 -15.06
C GLY A 205 0.08 -0.39 -15.19
N ALA A 206 0.02 0.33 -14.07
CA ALA A 206 -0.08 1.79 -14.04
C ALA A 206 1.28 2.48 -14.11
N HIS A 207 2.28 1.98 -13.38
CA HIS A 207 3.64 2.50 -13.36
C HIS A 207 4.63 1.47 -12.76
N HIS A 208 5.36 0.75 -13.60
CA HIS A 208 6.25 -0.33 -13.14
C HIS A 208 7.40 0.16 -12.26
N VAL A 209 7.88 1.39 -12.44
CA VAL A 209 8.91 2.00 -11.60
C VAL A 209 8.40 2.19 -10.16
N THR A 210 7.14 2.58 -9.97
CA THR A 210 6.52 2.64 -8.64
C THR A 210 6.53 1.26 -7.98
N THR A 211 6.25 0.18 -8.72
CA THR A 211 6.34 -1.17 -8.14
C THR A 211 7.77 -1.51 -7.72
N LEU A 212 8.76 -1.24 -8.57
CA LEU A 212 10.16 -1.56 -8.27
C LEU A 212 10.67 -0.80 -7.05
N PHE A 213 10.62 0.53 -7.08
CA PHE A 213 11.09 1.38 -5.98
C PHE A 213 10.19 1.26 -4.74
N GLY A 214 8.88 1.24 -4.94
CA GLY A 214 7.90 1.08 -3.85
C GLY A 214 8.03 -0.27 -3.15
N SER A 215 8.39 -1.34 -3.86
CA SER A 215 8.64 -2.64 -3.22
C SER A 215 9.79 -2.57 -2.20
N VAL A 216 10.84 -1.81 -2.50
CA VAL A 216 12.01 -1.65 -1.64
C VAL A 216 11.74 -0.66 -0.50
N PHE A 217 11.21 0.53 -0.82
CA PHE A 217 11.12 1.62 0.16
C PHE A 217 9.82 1.66 0.96
N ILE A 218 8.78 0.95 0.51
CA ILE A 218 7.44 0.99 1.13
C ILE A 218 6.98 -0.42 1.53
N THR A 219 6.99 -1.38 0.60
CA THR A 219 6.52 -2.74 0.87
C THR A 219 7.48 -3.50 1.79
N ALA A 220 8.80 -3.44 1.56
CA ALA A 220 9.77 -4.15 2.40
C ALA A 220 9.72 -3.71 3.88
N PRO A 221 9.61 -2.42 4.23
CA PRO A 221 9.34 -2.00 5.61
C PRO A 221 8.08 -2.65 6.20
N VAL A 222 6.99 -2.75 5.44
CA VAL A 222 5.74 -3.41 5.91
C VAL A 222 5.94 -4.91 6.14
N VAL A 223 6.70 -5.57 5.26
CA VAL A 223 7.10 -6.98 5.44
C VAL A 223 7.93 -7.15 6.71
N VAL A 224 8.93 -6.28 6.92
CA VAL A 224 9.78 -6.30 8.12
C VAL A 224 8.93 -6.08 9.37
N LEU A 225 8.01 -5.10 9.35
CA LEU A 225 7.07 -4.86 10.44
C LEU A 225 6.28 -6.12 10.78
N ALA A 226 5.66 -6.76 9.78
CA ALA A 226 4.89 -8.00 9.98
C ALA A 226 5.75 -9.12 10.61
N LEU A 227 6.98 -9.31 10.13
CA LEU A 227 7.90 -10.33 10.66
C LEU A 227 8.35 -10.03 12.09
N VAL A 228 8.71 -8.78 12.39
CA VAL A 228 9.11 -8.33 13.75
C VAL A 228 7.97 -8.49 14.74
N GLU A 229 6.74 -8.16 14.34
CA GLU A 229 5.58 -8.37 15.21
C GLU A 229 5.33 -9.85 15.49
N ARG A 230 5.42 -10.71 14.46
CA ARG A 230 5.28 -12.16 14.64
C ARG A 230 6.40 -12.75 15.48
N PHE A 231 7.62 -12.24 15.37
CA PHE A 231 8.75 -12.63 16.22
C PHE A 231 8.48 -12.34 17.70
N ARG A 232 7.81 -11.21 17.99
CA ARG A 232 7.50 -10.76 19.35
C ARG A 232 6.26 -11.45 19.93
N ARG A 233 5.22 -11.71 19.13
CA ARG A 233 3.98 -12.36 19.58
C ARG A 233 4.20 -13.83 19.94
N GLU A 234 3.61 -14.24 21.06
CA GLU A 234 3.59 -15.65 21.51
C GLU A 234 2.57 -16.46 20.71
N MET A 235 2.90 -17.71 20.40
CA MET A 235 1.91 -18.66 19.89
C MET A 235 1.10 -19.25 21.05
N ALA A 236 -0.16 -19.60 20.78
CA ALA A 236 -1.08 -20.14 21.79
C ALA A 236 -0.60 -21.43 22.47
N ASN A 237 0.31 -22.17 21.83
CA ASN A 237 0.88 -23.42 22.32
C ASN A 237 2.27 -23.26 22.96
N GLU A 238 2.73 -22.03 23.21
CA GLU A 238 4.00 -21.81 23.87
C GLU A 238 3.88 -21.87 25.41
N PRO A 239 4.86 -22.48 26.10
CA PRO A 239 4.89 -22.45 27.56
C PRO A 239 5.06 -21.01 28.04
N GLY A 240 4.21 -20.54 28.96
CA GLY A 240 4.27 -19.19 29.55
C GLY A 240 5.50 -18.90 30.43
N ALA A 241 6.48 -19.80 30.43
CA ALA A 241 7.76 -19.57 31.10
C ALA A 241 8.66 -18.70 30.22
N HIS A 242 8.94 -17.49 30.70
CA HIS A 242 9.86 -16.51 30.11
C HIS A 242 11.11 -16.40 30.99
N PRO A 243 12.11 -17.29 30.81
CA PRO A 243 13.33 -17.23 31.60
C PRO A 243 14.03 -15.88 31.38
N ARG A 244 14.40 -15.22 32.49
CA ARG A 244 15.03 -13.90 32.47
C ARG A 244 16.45 -13.90 31.87
N PHE A 245 17.14 -15.03 31.96
CA PHE A 245 18.52 -15.19 31.47
C PHE A 245 18.61 -16.31 30.45
N VAL A 246 19.42 -16.08 29.41
CA VAL A 246 19.82 -17.09 28.44
C VAL A 246 21.00 -17.86 29.03
N THR A 247 20.88 -19.19 29.11
CA THR A 247 21.89 -20.10 29.65
C THR A 247 22.21 -21.19 28.61
N GLY A 248 23.31 -21.91 28.82
CA GLY A 248 23.69 -23.06 27.99
C GLY A 248 22.58 -24.12 27.85
N ASN A 249 21.73 -24.26 28.87
CA ASN A 249 20.68 -25.27 28.91
C ASN A 249 19.38 -24.82 28.22
N ASN A 250 19.13 -23.51 28.08
CA ASN A 250 17.85 -23.01 27.56
C ASN A 250 17.95 -22.31 26.18
N TRP A 251 19.15 -21.93 25.72
CA TRP A 251 19.30 -21.12 24.50
C TRP A 251 18.71 -21.80 23.27
N ARG A 252 18.91 -23.12 23.10
CA ARG A 252 18.37 -23.88 21.96
C ARG A 252 16.85 -23.83 21.94
N ALA A 253 16.21 -24.04 23.08
CA ALA A 253 14.77 -24.00 23.21
C ALA A 253 14.23 -22.59 22.94
N LEU A 254 14.90 -21.54 23.42
CA LEU A 254 14.52 -20.15 23.17
C LEU A 254 14.67 -19.77 21.68
N VAL A 255 15.77 -20.15 21.04
CA VAL A 255 15.99 -19.92 19.60
C VAL A 255 14.94 -20.68 18.78
N PHE A 256 14.73 -21.96 19.07
CA PHE A 256 13.73 -22.77 18.36
C PHE A 256 12.32 -22.20 18.49
N ARG A 257 11.93 -21.70 19.67
CA ARG A 257 10.66 -20.98 19.86
C ARG A 257 10.57 -19.77 18.94
N ARG A 258 11.61 -18.93 18.89
CA ARG A 258 11.65 -17.74 18.02
C ARG A 258 11.57 -18.10 16.54
N VAL A 259 12.33 -19.11 16.09
CA VAL A 259 12.30 -19.62 14.72
C VAL A 259 10.89 -20.10 14.37
N ARG A 260 10.24 -20.88 15.25
CA ARG A 260 8.90 -21.41 15.01
C ARG A 260 7.85 -20.30 14.86
N ARG A 261 7.97 -19.19 15.61
CA ARG A 261 7.06 -18.03 15.49
C ARG A 261 7.11 -17.36 14.11
N VAL A 262 8.29 -17.32 13.48
CA VAL A 262 8.53 -16.60 12.22
C VAL A 262 8.56 -17.49 10.99
N LEU A 263 8.77 -18.81 11.12
CA LEU A 263 8.90 -19.71 9.97
C LEU A 263 7.70 -19.64 9.02
N GLY A 264 6.48 -19.70 9.54
CA GLY A 264 5.25 -19.55 8.74
C GLY A 264 5.16 -18.19 8.02
N PRO A 265 5.28 -17.07 8.75
CA PRO A 265 5.38 -15.73 8.15
C PRO A 265 6.49 -15.57 7.11
N LEU A 266 7.66 -16.19 7.30
CA LEU A 266 8.77 -16.18 6.34
C LEU A 266 8.40 -16.92 5.05
N VAL A 267 7.78 -18.10 5.15
CA VAL A 267 7.27 -18.82 3.97
C VAL A 267 6.22 -18.00 3.23
N ARG A 268 5.29 -17.36 3.95
CA ARG A 268 4.28 -16.48 3.36
C ARG A 268 4.90 -15.26 2.67
N THR A 269 5.95 -14.70 3.26
CA THR A 269 6.74 -13.62 2.67
C THR A 269 7.41 -14.08 1.37
N ALA A 270 8.01 -15.28 1.36
CA ALA A 270 8.61 -15.86 0.17
C ALA A 270 7.57 -16.09 -0.94
N ILE A 271 6.40 -16.66 -0.61
CA ILE A 271 5.29 -16.84 -1.55
C ILE A 271 4.90 -15.48 -2.15
N PHE A 272 4.62 -14.49 -1.30
CA PHE A 272 4.25 -13.15 -1.74
C PHE A 272 5.31 -12.51 -2.65
N GLY A 273 6.59 -12.62 -2.26
CA GLY A 273 7.72 -12.07 -3.01
C GLY A 273 7.90 -12.71 -4.37
N VAL A 274 7.88 -14.05 -4.45
CA VAL A 274 7.95 -14.79 -5.72
C VAL A 274 6.81 -14.39 -6.63
N GLY A 275 5.57 -14.36 -6.13
CA GLY A 275 4.42 -13.93 -6.94
C GLY A 275 4.51 -12.48 -7.39
N THR A 276 5.02 -11.57 -6.55
CA THR A 276 5.23 -10.17 -6.92
C THR A 276 6.27 -10.02 -8.04
N ILE A 277 7.39 -10.75 -7.95
CA ILE A 277 8.41 -10.76 -9.01
C ILE A 277 7.84 -11.34 -10.30
N THR A 278 7.11 -12.46 -10.23
CA THR A 278 6.46 -13.06 -11.40
C THR A 278 5.48 -12.08 -12.05
N LEU A 279 4.63 -11.41 -11.27
CA LEU A 279 3.69 -10.41 -11.78
C LEU A 279 4.42 -9.21 -12.39
N LEU A 280 5.49 -8.73 -11.76
CA LEU A 280 6.32 -7.66 -12.32
C LEU A 280 6.87 -8.06 -13.68
N LEU A 281 7.48 -9.25 -13.79
CA LEU A 281 8.04 -9.75 -15.03
C LEU A 281 6.96 -9.94 -16.09
N LEU A 282 5.80 -10.53 -15.76
CA LEU A 282 4.71 -10.73 -16.71
C LEU A 282 4.13 -9.42 -17.24
N VAL A 283 3.94 -8.42 -16.37
CA VAL A 283 3.34 -7.13 -16.74
C VAL A 283 4.35 -6.25 -17.50
N VAL A 284 5.64 -6.32 -17.18
CA VAL A 284 6.71 -5.57 -17.86
C VAL A 284 7.19 -6.29 -19.13
N PHE A 285 6.93 -7.59 -19.27
CA PHE A 285 7.38 -8.35 -20.44
C PHE A 285 6.99 -7.72 -21.79
N PRO A 286 5.75 -7.24 -22.01
CA PRO A 286 5.39 -6.55 -23.25
C PRO A 286 6.21 -5.29 -23.51
N TYR A 287 6.58 -4.55 -22.47
CA TYR A 287 7.50 -3.42 -22.60
C TYR A 287 8.84 -3.92 -23.17
N TRP A 288 9.49 -4.90 -22.53
CA TRP A 288 10.80 -5.38 -22.99
C TRP A 288 10.79 -6.03 -24.37
N ALA A 289 9.77 -6.83 -24.67
CA ALA A 289 9.70 -7.55 -25.93
C ALA A 289 9.49 -6.61 -27.13
N TRP A 290 8.68 -5.55 -26.97
CA TRP A 290 8.38 -4.61 -28.05
C TRP A 290 9.36 -3.44 -28.11
N SER A 291 9.88 -2.92 -26.99
CA SER A 291 10.88 -1.85 -27.02
C SER A 291 12.19 -2.28 -27.69
N LYS A 292 12.53 -3.58 -27.70
CA LYS A 292 13.71 -4.10 -28.41
C LYS A 292 13.63 -3.91 -29.93
N ALA A 293 12.43 -3.79 -30.47
CA ALA A 293 12.17 -3.63 -31.90
C ALA A 293 11.71 -2.21 -32.26
N ASP A 294 11.79 -1.26 -31.31
CA ASP A 294 11.38 0.13 -31.54
C ASP A 294 12.39 0.81 -32.48
N PRO A 295 11.96 1.33 -33.64
CA PRO A 295 12.87 1.97 -34.60
C PRO A 295 13.45 3.30 -34.09
N ILE A 296 13.00 3.81 -32.95
CA ILE A 296 13.44 5.08 -32.34
C ILE A 296 14.52 4.88 -31.26
N THR A 297 14.79 3.64 -30.82
CA THR A 297 15.86 3.31 -29.86
C THR A 297 17.10 2.74 -30.53
#